data_AF-A0A1Y3B3P0-F1
#
_entry.id   AF-A0A1Y3B3P0-F1
#
_cell.length_a   1.000
_cell.length_b   1.000
_cell.length_c   1.000
_cell.angle_alpha   90.00
_cell.angle_beta   90.00
_cell.angle_gamma   90.00
#
_symmetry.space_group_name_H-M   'P 1'
#
loop_
_entity.id
_entity.type
_entity.pdbx_description
1 polymer ?
#
loop_
_entity_poly.entity_id
_entity_poly.type
_entity_poly.pdbx_seq_one_letter_code
_entity_poly.pdbx_strand_id
1 'polypeptide(L)' 'MGISSLSILMHEILKLLHYAKCTNVTLFRIGTSGGIGVSPGTVVITGKAVDELLRPFYEQAK' A
#
# COMPACT_ATOMS: atom_id res chain seq x y z
N MET A 1 -6.48 -0.71 11.30
CA MET A 1 -5.86 -0.22 10.03
C MET A 1 -5.95 -1.33 9.01
N GLY A 2 -6.40 -1.03 7.80
CA GLY A 2 -6.56 -2.05 6.77
C GLY A 2 -6.94 -1.45 5.42
N ILE A 3 -7.45 -2.30 4.53
CA ILE A 3 -7.76 -1.93 3.15
C ILE A 3 -8.85 -0.86 3.07
N SER A 4 -9.96 -1.00 3.81
CA SER A 4 -11.07 -0.03 3.72
C SER A 4 -10.65 1.39 4.10
N SER A 5 -9.88 1.54 5.19
CA SER A 5 -9.37 2.85 5.62
C SER A 5 -8.36 3.44 4.63
N LEU A 6 -7.47 2.60 4.09
CA LEU A 6 -6.47 3.06 3.12
C LEU A 6 -7.13 3.46 1.80
N SER A 7 -8.16 2.73 1.37
CA SER A 7 -8.90 3.02 0.13
C SER A 7 -9.52 4.43 0.18
N ILE A 8 -10.21 4.77 1.28
CA ILE A 8 -10.79 6.12 1.47
C ILE A 8 -9.69 7.19 1.32
N LEU A 9 -8.59 7.04 2.06
CA LEU A 9 -7.46 7.98 2.01
C LEU A 9 -6.89 8.10 0.59
N MET A 10 -6.68 6.98 -0.10
CA MET A 10 -6.13 6.99 -1.46
C MET A 10 -7.06 7.69 -2.43
N HIS A 11 -8.37 7.47 -2.36
CA HIS A 11 -9.34 8.18 -3.19
C HIS A 11 -9.31 9.70 -2.95
N GLU A 12 -9.18 10.14 -1.70
CA GLU A 12 -9.12 11.57 -1.38
C GLU A 12 -7.80 12.22 -1.80
N ILE A 13 -6.66 11.58 -1.48
CA ILE A 13 -5.32 12.07 -1.83
C ILE A 13 -5.12 12.13 -3.34
N LEU A 14 -5.53 11.11 -4.08
CA LEU A 14 -5.38 11.10 -5.54
C LEU A 14 -6.22 12.21 -6.20
N LYS A 15 -7.46 12.44 -5.73
CA LYS A 15 -8.27 13.57 -6.18
C LYS A 15 -7.63 14.92 -5.84
N LEU A 16 -7.09 15.06 -4.63
CA LEU A 16 -6.39 16.28 -4.20
C LEU A 16 -5.20 16.58 -5.11
N LEU A 17 -4.34 15.59 -5.36
CA LEU A 17 -3.17 15.73 -6.23
C LEU A 17 -3.58 16.06 -7.68
N HIS A 18 -4.67 15.45 -8.16
CA HIS A 18 -5.25 15.74 -9.47
C HIS A 18 -5.72 17.19 -9.58
N TYR A 19 -6.52 17.68 -8.62
CA TYR A 19 -7.01 19.06 -8.63
C TYR A 19 -5.90 20.10 -8.39
N ALA A 20 -4.84 19.73 -7.68
CA ALA A 20 -3.63 20.54 -7.53
C ALA A 20 -2.72 20.55 -8.77
N LYS A 21 -3.06 19.79 -9.82
CA LYS A 21 -2.26 19.63 -11.05
C LYS A 21 -0.82 19.15 -10.78
N CYS A 22 -0.63 18.34 -9.75
CA CYS A 22 0.66 17.75 -9.46
C CYS A 22 1.08 16.78 -10.59
N THR A 23 2.35 16.80 -10.96
CA THR A 23 2.94 15.86 -11.92
C THR A 23 4.17 15.21 -11.29
N ASN A 24 4.57 14.04 -11.80
CA ASN A 24 5.72 13.28 -11.30
C ASN A 24 5.67 12.96 -9.79
N VAL A 25 4.48 12.63 -9.27
CA VAL A 25 4.30 12.28 -7.86
C VAL A 25 4.75 10.84 -7.62
N THR A 26 5.53 10.63 -6.56
CA THR A 26 5.88 9.29 -6.06
C THR A 26 5.23 9.06 -4.70
N LEU A 27 4.53 7.94 -4.54
CA LEU A 27 3.86 7.56 -3.30
C LEU A 27 4.62 6.44 -2.59
N PHE A 28 4.91 6.62 -1.31
CA PHE A 28 5.54 5.61 -0.48
C PHE A 28 4.62 5.21 0.68
N ARG A 29 4.49 3.91 0.95
CA ARG A 29 3.86 3.40 2.16
C ARG A 29 4.96 3.02 3.15
N ILE A 30 4.94 3.67 4.31
CA ILE A 30 5.77 3.30 5.46
C ILE A 30 4.85 2.70 6.51
N GLY A 31 5.24 1.56 7.08
CA GLY A 31 4.43 0.87 8.07
C GLY A 31 5.20 -0.28 8.71
N THR A 32 4.55 -0.92 9.66
CA THR A 32 5.09 -2.11 10.34
C THR A 32 4.54 -3.38 9.70
N SER A 33 5.25 -4.49 9.86
CA SER A 33 4.84 -5.81 9.39
C SER A 33 5.42 -6.92 10.28
N GLY A 34 4.86 -8.13 10.18
CA GLY A 34 5.48 -9.33 10.73
C GLY A 34 6.45 -9.92 9.73
N GLY A 35 7.75 -9.90 10.03
CA GLY A 35 8.78 -10.50 9.19
C GLY A 35 8.78 -12.03 9.28
N ILE A 36 8.94 -12.72 8.16
CA ILE A 36 9.11 -14.19 8.08
C ILE A 36 10.55 -14.47 7.65
N GLY A 37 11.30 -15.22 8.46
CA GLY A 37 12.69 -15.60 8.12
C GLY A 37 13.71 -14.45 8.18
N VAL A 38 13.37 -13.34 8.85
CA VAL A 38 14.25 -12.16 9.03
C VAL A 38 14.31 -11.74 10.49
N SER A 39 15.40 -11.10 10.92
CA SER A 39 15.56 -10.64 12.31
C SER A 39 14.63 -9.46 12.64
N PRO A 40 14.18 -9.31 13.90
CA PRO A 40 13.45 -8.12 14.34
C PRO A 40 14.22 -6.83 13.99
N GLY A 41 13.49 -5.82 13.51
CA GLY A 41 14.07 -4.54 13.06
C GLY A 41 14.55 -4.52 11.61
N THR A 42 14.50 -5.65 10.89
CA THR A 42 14.79 -5.67 9.44
C THR A 42 13.76 -4.86 8.66
N VAL A 43 14.23 -3.93 7.82
CA VAL A 43 13.38 -3.19 6.88
C VAL A 43 13.24 -3.99 5.59
N VAL A 44 12.00 -4.21 5.17
CA VAL A 44 11.69 -4.94 3.93
C VAL A 44 11.14 -3.98 2.89
N ILE A 45 11.71 -4.02 1.68
CA ILE A 45 11.17 -3.34 0.50
C ILE A 45 10.31 -4.34 -0.26
N THR A 46 9.01 -4.04 -0.37
CA THR A 46 8.04 -4.94 -1.01
C THR A 46 8.33 -5.06 -2.52
N GLY A 47 8.70 -6.26 -2.97
CA GLY A 47 8.83 -6.56 -4.40
C GLY A 47 7.48 -6.77 -5.10
N LYS A 48 6.56 -7.50 -4.45
CA LYS A 48 5.16 -7.70 -4.89
C LYS A 48 4.24 -7.75 -3.66
N ALA A 49 3.07 -7.13 -3.77
CA ALA A 49 1.97 -7.38 -2.83
C ALA A 49 1.20 -8.61 -3.32
N VAL A 50 0.86 -9.52 -2.40
CA VAL A 50 0.13 -10.76 -2.68
C VAL A 50 -1.07 -10.92 -1.76
N ASP A 51 -2.05 -11.70 -2.20
CA ASP A 51 -3.17 -12.15 -1.37
C ASP A 51 -2.77 -13.33 -0.46
N GLU A 52 -3.75 -13.87 0.26
CA GLU A 52 -3.54 -15.00 1.20
C GLU A 52 -3.13 -16.31 0.51
N LEU A 53 -3.35 -16.43 -0.80
CA LEU A 53 -2.95 -17.57 -1.63
C LEU A 53 -1.65 -17.31 -2.39
N LEU A 54 -0.90 -16.26 -2.01
CA LEU A 54 0.37 -15.85 -2.62
C LEU A 54 0.25 -15.41 -4.09
N ARG A 55 -0.93 -14.96 -4.50
CA ARG A 55 -1.21 -14.48 -5.86
C ARG A 55 -1.05 -12.95 -5.90
N PRO A 56 -0.39 -12.36 -6.90
CA PRO A 56 -0.11 -10.93 -6.95
C PRO A 56 -1.29 -10.14 -7.51
N PHE A 57 -2.46 -10.21 -6.87
CA PHE A 57 -3.61 -9.41 -7.24
C PHE A 57 -4.43 -8.99 -6.01
N TYR A 58 -5.27 -7.98 -6.21
CA TYR A 58 -6.23 -7.52 -5.22
C TYR A 58 -7.64 -7.78 -5.72
N GLU A 59 -8.44 -8.49 -4.94
CA GLU A 59 -9.87 -8.65 -5.18
C GLU A 59 -10.64 -7.64 -4.33
N GLN A 60 -11.43 -6.80 -4.98
CA GLN A 60 -12.29 -5.87 -4.27
C GLN A 60 -13.50 -6.63 -3.74
N ALA A 61 -13.69 -6.61 -2.42
CA ALA A 61 -14.91 -7.09 -1.80
C ALA A 61 -16.12 -6.33 -2.38
N LYS A 62 -17.17 -7.06 -2.72
CA LYS A 62 -18.42 -6.48 -3.23
C LYS A 62 -19.13 -5.65 -2.18
#